data_AF-A0A7J4IK05-F1
#
_entry.id   AF-A0A7J4IK05-F1
#
_cell.length_a   1.000
_cell.length_b   1.000
_cell.length_c   1.000
_cell.angle_alpha   90.00
_cell.angle_beta   90.00
_cell.angle_gamma   90.00
#
_symmetry.space_group_name_H-M   'P 1'
#
loop_
_entity.id
_entity.type
_entity.pdbx_description
1 polymer ?
#
loop_
_entity_poly.entity_id
_entity_poly.type
_entity_poly.pdbx_seq_one_letter_code
_entity_poly.pdbx_strand_id
1 'polypeptide(L)'
;MGLIFYIIEYTLIVIFASAPLFYGWFTKRPWESALFGVFLTIFLYIPGFLEVLHLLGLQKILDSIVYGGASALFGGGAGYMAARGGLRHYIGAVTFVLLWAIILLSGIN
;
A
#
# COMPACT_ATOMS: atom_id res chain seq x y z
N MET A 1 -1.98 3.11 -25.74
CA MET A 1 -1.90 4.18 -24.72
C MET A 1 -0.45 4.65 -24.64
N GLY A 2 -0.21 5.96 -24.66
CA GLY A 2 1.14 6.53 -24.83
C GLY A 2 2.02 6.46 -23.58
N LEU A 3 3.34 6.40 -23.77
CA LEU A 3 4.39 6.37 -22.74
C LEU A 3 4.14 7.33 -21.56
N ILE A 4 3.57 8.50 -21.84
CA ILE A 4 3.25 9.54 -20.85
C ILE A 4 2.23 9.04 -19.81
N PHE A 5 1.22 8.27 -20.22
CA PHE A 5 0.21 7.74 -19.29
C PHE A 5 0.81 6.75 -18.30
N TYR A 6 1.69 5.86 -18.77
CA TYR A 6 2.42 4.93 -17.90
C TYR A 6 3.29 5.67 -16.88
N ILE A 7 4.02 6.70 -17.31
CA ILE A 7 4.86 7.50 -16.39
C ILE A 7 4.01 8.14 -15.30
N ILE A 8 2.86 8.73 -15.67
CA ILE A 8 1.94 9.35 -14.71
C ILE A 8 1.40 8.32 -13.72
N GLU A 9 0.92 7.17 -14.22
CA GLU A 9 0.36 6.09 -13.40
C GLU A 9 1.39 5.55 -12.41
N TYR A 10 2.59 5.19 -12.87
CA TYR A 10 3.66 4.70 -12.00
C TYR A 10 4.10 5.74 -10.97
N THR A 11 4.15 7.02 -11.36
CA THR A 11 4.49 8.10 -10.42
C THR A 11 3.44 8.24 -9.33
N LEU A 12 2.15 8.18 -9.68
CA LEU A 12 1.05 8.22 -8.72
C LEU A 12 1.11 7.04 -7.74
N ILE A 13 1.37 5.82 -8.23
CA ILE A 13 1.48 4.63 -7.38
C ILE A 13 2.61 4.79 -6.36
N VAL A 14 3.78 5.27 -6.78
CA VAL A 14 4.91 5.49 -5.88
C VAL A 14 4.59 6.57 -4.84
N ILE A 15 3.93 7.66 -5.26
CA ILE A 15 3.48 8.72 -4.33
C ILE A 15 2.51 8.15 -3.30
N PHE A 16 1.48 7.41 -3.73
CA PHE A 16 0.51 6.80 -2.83
C PHE A 16 1.14 5.78 -1.87
N ALA A 17 2.03 4.92 -2.38
CA ALA A 17 2.74 3.94 -1.55
C ALA A 17 3.61 4.62 -0.47
N SER A 18 4.15 5.80 -0.76
CA SER A 18 4.97 6.57 0.18
C SER A 18 4.18 7.36 1.22
N ALA A 19 2.87 7.57 1.02
CA ALA A 19 2.06 8.43 1.88
C ALA A 19 2.05 8.00 3.36
N PRO A 20 1.94 6.71 3.73
CA PRO A 20 1.99 6.29 5.13
C PRO A 20 3.34 6.54 5.78
N LEU A 21 4.44 6.40 5.03
CA LEU A 21 5.79 6.70 5.51
C LEU A 21 5.90 8.18 5.88
N PHE A 22 5.46 9.09 5.00
CA PHE A 22 5.48 10.52 5.29
C PHE A 22 4.56 10.87 6.44
N TYR A 23 3.33 10.34 6.45
CA TYR A 23 2.38 10.55 7.54
C TYR A 23 2.96 10.11 8.89
N GLY A 24 3.58 8.94 8.96
CA GLY A 24 4.26 8.45 10.16
C GLY A 24 5.44 9.30 10.55
N TRP A 25 6.26 9.71 9.58
CA TRP A 25 7.39 10.58 9.85
C TRP A 25 6.96 11.92 10.45
N PHE A 26 5.92 12.57 9.91
CA PHE A 26 5.43 13.86 10.40
C PHE A 26 4.70 13.77 11.73
N THR A 27 3.76 12.81 11.87
CA THR A 27 2.88 12.77 13.04
C THR A 27 3.55 12.16 14.26
N LYS A 28 4.55 11.28 14.09
CA LYS A 28 5.18 10.53 15.18
C LYS A 28 4.19 9.72 16.03
N ARG A 29 3.05 9.33 15.44
CA ARG A 29 2.00 8.53 16.10
C ARG A 29 1.89 7.15 15.45
N PRO A 30 2.51 6.10 16.03
CA PRO A 30 2.66 4.81 15.36
C PRO A 30 1.34 4.14 14.98
N TRP A 31 0.37 4.13 15.88
CA TRP A 31 -0.92 3.47 15.66
C TRP A 31 -1.79 4.21 14.64
N GLU A 32 -1.86 5.55 14.73
CA GLU A 32 -2.59 6.37 13.75
C GLU A 32 -1.98 6.21 12.35
N SER A 33 -0.65 6.13 12.27
CA SER A 33 0.06 5.97 11.00
C SER A 33 -0.10 4.57 10.41
N ALA A 34 -0.18 3.55 11.26
CA ALA A 34 -0.52 2.20 10.83
C ALA A 34 -1.94 2.14 10.26
N LEU A 35 -2.90 2.70 10.99
CA LEU A 35 -4.30 2.76 10.56
C LEU A 35 -4.45 3.54 9.26
N PHE A 36 -3.73 4.66 9.10
CA PHE A 36 -3.71 5.42 7.86
C PHE A 36 -3.25 4.55 6.66
N GLY A 37 -2.15 3.81 6.80
CA GLY A 37 -1.65 2.93 5.74
C GLY A 37 -2.57 1.76 5.42
N VAL A 38 -3.18 1.15 6.44
CA VAL A 38 -4.18 0.09 6.27
C VAL A 38 -5.42 0.64 5.56
N PHE A 39 -5.93 1.79 5.99
CA PHE A 39 -7.13 2.39 5.43
C PHE A 39 -6.91 2.84 3.98
N LEU A 40 -5.75 3.43 3.69
CA LEU A 40 -5.35 3.81 2.34
C LEU A 40 -5.29 2.58 1.41
N THR A 41 -4.75 1.47 1.90
CA THR A 41 -4.74 0.21 1.15
C THR A 41 -6.16 -0.26 0.86
N ILE A 42 -7.01 -0.34 1.89
CA ILE A 42 -8.40 -0.78 1.74
C ILE A 42 -9.14 0.12 0.74
N PHE A 43 -8.94 1.43 0.80
CA PHE A 43 -9.56 2.38 -0.14
C PHE A 43 -9.12 2.15 -1.59
N LEU A 44 -7.84 1.84 -1.82
CA LEU A 44 -7.33 1.52 -3.16
C LEU A 44 -7.87 0.19 -3.70
N TYR A 45 -8.10 -0.79 -2.83
CA TYR A 45 -8.57 -2.12 -3.23
C TYR A 45 -10.09 -2.26 -3.25
N ILE A 46 -10.89 -1.49 -2.50
CA ILE A 46 -12.36 -1.64 -2.44
C ILE A 46 -13.06 -1.55 -3.81
N PRO A 47 -12.75 -0.56 -4.68
CA PRO A 47 -13.37 -0.48 -6.00
C PRO A 47 -13.10 -1.74 -6.84
N GLY A 48 -11.86 -2.25 -6.82
CA GLY A 48 -11.50 -3.49 -7.51
C GLY A 48 -12.02 -4.77 -6.83
N PHE A 49 -12.13 -4.78 -5.49
CA PHE A 49 -12.59 -5.92 -4.70
C PHE A 49 -14.08 -6.19 -4.90
N LEU A 50 -14.90 -5.14 -5.03
CA LEU A 50 -16.34 -5.27 -5.34
C LEU A 50 -16.57 -5.81 -6.76
N GLU A 51 -15.69 -5.46 -7.70
CA GLU A 51 -15.74 -5.96 -9.08
C GLU A 51 -15.32 -7.43 -9.17
N VAL A 52 -14.29 -7.84 -8.41
CA VAL A 52 -13.85 -9.24 -8.29
C VAL A 52 -14.91 -10.12 -7.63
N LEU A 53 -15.58 -9.65 -6.57
CA LEU A 53 -16.66 -10.38 -5.89
C LEU A 53 -17.87 -10.66 -6.78
N HIS A 54 -18.20 -9.74 -7.70
CA HIS A 54 -19.34 -9.91 -8.60
C HIS A 54 -19.06 -10.83 -9.80
N LEU A 55 -17.80 -11.01 -10.20
CA LEU A 55 -17.45 -11.67 -11.46
C LEU A 55 -16.65 -12.96 -11.31
N LEU A 56 -15.96 -13.17 -10.19
CA LEU A 56 -14.86 -14.14 -10.13
C LEU A 56 -14.98 -15.04 -8.89
N GLY A 57 -14.96 -16.36 -9.13
CA GLY A 57 -15.19 -17.40 -8.12
C GLY A 57 -14.19 -17.40 -6.95
N LEU A 58 -14.47 -18.25 -5.95
CA LEU A 58 -13.84 -18.31 -4.63
C LEU A 58 -12.29 -18.22 -4.61
N GLN A 59 -11.62 -18.77 -5.61
CA GLN A 59 -10.16 -18.76 -5.70
C GLN A 59 -9.58 -17.35 -5.87
N LYS A 60 -10.22 -16.50 -6.68
CA LYS A 60 -9.78 -15.11 -6.88
C LYS A 60 -10.13 -14.20 -5.70
N ILE A 61 -11.14 -14.58 -4.91
CA ILE A 61 -11.45 -13.93 -3.62
C ILE A 61 -10.32 -14.22 -2.63
N LEU A 62 -9.85 -15.47 -2.54
CA LEU A 62 -8.73 -15.84 -1.67
C LEU A 62 -7.43 -15.14 -2.08
N ASP A 63 -7.12 -15.09 -3.38
CA ASP A 63 -5.97 -14.33 -3.87
C ASP A 63 -6.10 -12.84 -3.51
N SER A 64 -7.27 -12.25 -3.71
CA SER A 64 -7.54 -10.84 -3.36
C SER A 64 -7.40 -10.57 -1.86
N ILE A 65 -7.80 -11.51 -0.99
CA ILE A 65 -7.62 -11.41 0.47
C ILE A 65 -6.14 -11.48 0.83
N VAL A 66 -5.38 -12.39 0.22
CA VAL A 66 -3.95 -12.55 0.48
C VAL A 66 -3.18 -11.31 0.01
N TYR A 67 -3.45 -10.82 -1.21
CA TYR A 67 -2.84 -9.62 -1.76
C TYR A 67 -3.25 -8.35 -1.00
N GLY A 68 -4.55 -8.19 -0.70
CA GLY A 68 -5.05 -7.04 0.07
C GLY A 68 -4.52 -7.03 1.50
N GLY A 69 -4.45 -8.20 2.15
CA GLY A 69 -3.89 -8.36 3.49
C GLY A 69 -2.39 -8.06 3.54
N ALA A 70 -1.61 -8.59 2.59
CA ALA A 70 -0.18 -8.30 2.47
C ALA A 70 0.08 -6.79 2.21
N SER A 71 -0.68 -6.19 1.30
CA SER A 71 -0.62 -4.75 1.05
C SER A 71 -0.95 -3.94 2.29
N ALA A 72 -1.97 -4.32 3.06
CA ALA A 72 -2.38 -3.58 4.26
C ALA A 72 -1.32 -3.68 5.37
N LEU A 73 -0.68 -4.85 5.51
CA LEU A 73 0.43 -5.05 6.44
C LEU A 73 1.63 -4.17 6.08
N PHE A 74 1.96 -4.05 4.79
CA PHE A 74 3.09 -3.24 4.35
C PHE A 74 2.78 -1.74 4.38
N GLY A 75 1.60 -1.31 3.93
CA GLY A 75 1.17 0.09 4.05
C GLY A 75 1.09 0.54 5.51
N GLY A 76 0.49 -0.26 6.39
CA GLY A 76 0.42 0.04 7.82
C GLY A 76 1.78 -0.06 8.52
N GLY A 77 2.58 -1.09 8.20
CA GLY A 77 3.92 -1.29 8.73
C GLY A 77 4.87 -0.14 8.39
N ALA A 78 4.79 0.40 7.17
CA ALA A 78 5.56 1.56 6.74
C ALA A 78 5.28 2.78 7.63
N GLY A 79 4.01 3.11 7.85
CA GLY A 79 3.63 4.24 8.69
C GLY A 79 4.00 4.03 10.16
N TYR A 80 3.77 2.83 10.70
CA TYR A 80 4.13 2.49 12.06
C TYR A 80 5.63 2.66 12.34
N MET A 81 6.46 2.12 11.44
CA MET A 81 7.91 2.17 11.55
C MET A 81 8.44 3.60 11.39
N ALA A 82 7.92 4.37 10.41
CA ALA A 82 8.33 5.76 10.19
C ALA A 82 8.05 6.66 11.41
N ALA A 83 6.95 6.39 12.13
CA ALA A 83 6.59 7.12 13.34
C ALA A 83 7.53 6.87 14.53
N ARG A 84 8.21 5.73 14.61
CA ARG A 84 9.16 5.43 15.71
C ARG A 84 10.48 6.21 15.62
N GLY A 85 10.81 6.78 14.46
CA GLY A 85 11.83 7.84 14.35
C GLY A 85 13.31 7.45 14.49
N GLY A 86 13.67 6.17 14.53
CA GLY A 86 15.08 5.73 14.54
C GLY A 86 15.57 5.27 13.17
N LEU A 87 16.89 5.31 12.91
CA LEU A 87 17.49 4.89 11.63
C LEU A 87 17.04 3.48 11.20
N ARG A 88 17.07 2.51 12.12
CA ARG A 88 16.60 1.13 11.86
C ARG A 88 15.12 1.07 11.49
N HIS A 89 14.30 1.93 12.10
CA HIS A 89 12.88 2.00 11.81
C HIS A 89 12.62 2.68 10.46
N TYR A 90 13.41 3.68 10.06
CA TYR A 90 13.30 4.26 8.71
C TYR A 90 13.71 3.26 7.63
N ILE A 91 14.77 2.48 7.84
CA ILE A 91 15.15 1.40 6.92
C ILE A 91 14.01 0.38 6.78
N GLY A 92 13.40 -0.01 7.91
CA GLY A 92 12.21 -0.87 7.90
C GLY A 92 11.02 -0.25 7.17
N ALA A 93 10.74 1.05 7.41
CA ALA A 93 9.65 1.77 6.77
C ALA A 93 9.82 1.84 5.24
N VAL A 94 11.02 2.17 4.76
CA VAL A 94 11.33 2.20 3.32
C VAL A 94 11.19 0.81 2.71
N THR A 95 11.65 -0.23 3.40
CA THR A 95 11.50 -1.62 2.95
C THR A 95 10.03 -1.99 2.79
N PHE A 96 9.18 -1.61 3.75
CA PHE A 96 7.74 -1.83 3.66
C PHE A 96 7.10 -1.07 2.49
N VAL A 97 7.49 0.19 2.23
CA VAL A 97 7.01 0.94 1.06
C VAL A 97 7.41 0.27 -0.25
N LEU A 98 8.65 -0.22 -0.36
CA LEU A 98 9.11 -0.91 -1.57
C LEU A 98 8.33 -2.21 -1.82
N LEU A 99 8.15 -3.04 -0.79
CA LEU A 99 7.36 -4.26 -0.89
C LEU A 99 5.90 -3.96 -1.26
N TRP A 100 5.32 -2.91 -0.69
CA TRP A 100 3.97 -2.51 -1.00
C TRP A 100 3.84 -2.00 -2.45
N ALA A 101 4.79 -1.17 -2.91
CA ALA A 101 4.84 -0.71 -4.29
C ALA A 101 4.96 -1.86 -5.28
N ILE A 102 5.80 -2.88 -5.00
CA ILE A 102 5.90 -4.08 -5.84
C ILE A 102 4.55 -4.79 -5.95
N ILE A 103 3.81 -4.93 -4.84
CA ILE A 103 2.48 -5.55 -4.87
C ILE A 103 1.49 -4.73 -5.70
N LEU A 104 1.45 -3.41 -5.50
CA LEU A 104 0.56 -2.53 -6.26
C LEU A 104 0.86 -2.60 -7.78
N LEU A 105 2.15 -2.63 -8.14
CA LEU A 105 2.59 -2.76 -9.53
C LEU A 105 2.29 -4.14 -10.11
N SER A 106 2.36 -5.21 -9.30
CA SER A 106 2.06 -6.57 -9.74
C SER A 106 0.59 -6.79 -10.08
N GLY A 107 -0.31 -6.02 -9.45
CA GLY A 107 -1.75 -6.06 -9.70
C GLY A 107 -2.22 -5.34 -10.96
N ILE A 108 -1.32 -4.70 -11.72
CA ILE A 108 -1.62 -3.95 -12.96
C ILE A 108 -1.54 -4.86 -14.21
N ASN A 109 -1.11 -6.12 -14.06
CA ASN A 109 -0.97 -7.09 -15.16
C ASN A 109 -2.27 -7.81 -15.51
#